data_AF-A0A068THT4-F1
#
_entry.id   AF-A0A068THT4-F1
#
_cell.length_a   1.000
_cell.length_b   1.000
_cell.length_c   1.000
_cell.angle_alpha   90.00
_cell.angle_beta   90.00
_cell.angle_gamma   90.00
#
_symmetry.space_group_name_H-M   'P 1'
#
loop_
_entity.id
_entity.type
_entity.pdbx_description
1 polymer ?
#
loop_
_entity_poly.entity_id
_entity_poly.type
_entity_poly.pdbx_seq_one_letter_code
_entity_poly.pdbx_strand_id
1 'polypeptide(L)'
;MRYLLASLLAFSALLAHAPQTFASEWGCEVLLCAASSSPPWQGIESCHPPMEKLISAMKKQGFSWPTCPEGGAGKPGYEPYADCPMGWTPTASGDGNGDLSRQEFSRCMRQITSCESGSRLSRFSDSGGSVTAGDITRHYRGDNSCSYTEFQDRPRRSDPYFFDIRDQATGKDERHWFALSTH
;
A
#
# COMPACT_ATOMS: atom_id res chain seq x y z
N MET A 1 -38.69 -23.68 68.32
CA MET A 1 -39.27 -24.33 67.13
C MET A 1 -39.48 -23.27 66.06
N ARG A 2 -38.66 -23.29 64.99
CA ARG A 2 -38.84 -22.72 63.61
C ARG A 2 -39.29 -21.24 63.54
N TYR A 3 -38.64 -20.35 62.78
CA TYR A 3 -38.52 -20.40 61.32
C TYR A 3 -37.22 -19.76 60.83
N LEU A 4 -36.54 -20.50 59.94
CA LEU A 4 -35.49 -20.02 59.04
C LEU A 4 -36.13 -19.06 58.02
N LEU A 5 -35.57 -17.87 57.83
CA LEU A 5 -35.82 -17.05 56.64
C LEU A 5 -34.51 -16.92 55.86
N ALA A 6 -34.48 -17.68 54.76
CA ALA A 6 -33.40 -17.75 53.80
C ALA A 6 -33.25 -16.42 53.05
N SER A 7 -32.07 -15.80 53.15
CA SER A 7 -31.68 -14.72 52.25
C SER A 7 -30.96 -15.32 51.04
N LEU A 8 -31.72 -15.56 49.98
CA LEU A 8 -31.17 -15.90 48.66
C LEU A 8 -30.72 -14.59 47.98
N LEU A 9 -29.47 -14.21 48.18
CA LEU A 9 -28.80 -13.21 47.35
C LEU A 9 -28.40 -13.91 46.03
N ALA A 10 -29.25 -13.78 45.01
CA ALA A 10 -28.91 -14.13 43.65
C ALA A 10 -27.86 -13.14 43.12
N PHE A 11 -26.58 -13.48 43.29
CA PHE A 11 -25.49 -12.81 42.60
C PHE A 11 -25.48 -13.28 41.13
N SER A 12 -26.30 -12.62 40.31
CA SER A 12 -26.17 -12.72 38.86
C SER A 12 -24.90 -11.99 38.44
N ALA A 13 -23.77 -12.68 38.50
CA ALA A 13 -22.55 -12.25 37.85
C ALA A 13 -22.77 -12.31 36.33
N LEU A 14 -23.21 -11.19 35.76
CA LEU A 14 -23.09 -10.95 34.33
C LEU A 14 -21.59 -10.94 34.01
N LEU A 15 -21.04 -12.11 33.66
CA LEU A 15 -19.79 -12.20 32.94
C LEU A 15 -20.02 -11.45 31.63
N ALA A 16 -19.63 -10.17 31.61
CA ALA A 16 -19.36 -9.46 30.39
C ALA A 16 -18.24 -10.24 29.68
N HIS A 17 -18.64 -11.17 28.81
CA HIS A 17 -17.78 -11.64 27.74
C HIS A 17 -17.56 -10.44 26.84
N ALA A 18 -16.58 -9.60 27.20
CA ALA A 18 -15.90 -8.79 26.23
C ALA A 18 -15.49 -9.77 25.11
N PRO A 19 -15.79 -9.48 23.83
CA PRO A 19 -15.27 -10.30 22.76
C PRO A 19 -13.75 -10.21 22.89
N GLN A 20 -13.15 -11.27 23.41
CA GLN A 20 -11.75 -11.55 23.23
C GLN A 20 -11.65 -11.74 21.72
N THR A 21 -11.43 -10.63 21.00
CA THR A 21 -10.80 -10.69 19.69
C THR A 21 -9.49 -11.38 20.02
N PHE A 22 -9.46 -12.70 19.85
CA PHE A 22 -8.26 -13.47 20.10
C PHE A 22 -7.21 -12.80 19.22
N ALA A 23 -6.28 -12.08 19.85
CA ALA A 23 -4.98 -11.84 19.28
C ALA A 23 -4.55 -13.22 18.81
N SER A 24 -4.63 -13.47 17.50
CA SER A 24 -4.18 -14.76 17.02
C SER A 24 -2.68 -14.72 17.25
N GLU A 25 -2.15 -15.63 18.06
CA GLU A 25 -0.71 -15.82 18.26
C GLU A 25 0.02 -15.78 16.89
N TRP A 26 -0.59 -16.43 15.90
CA TRP A 26 -0.20 -16.40 14.50
C TRP A 26 -0.15 -15.00 13.85
N GLY A 27 -1.07 -14.09 14.19
CA GLY A 27 -1.09 -12.72 13.67
C GLY A 27 0.07 -11.88 14.17
N CYS A 28 0.51 -12.10 15.40
CA CYS A 28 1.71 -11.46 15.92
C CYS A 28 2.99 -12.05 15.32
N GLU A 29 3.02 -13.36 15.04
CA GLU A 29 4.12 -13.96 14.27
C GLU A 29 4.22 -13.34 12.86
N VAL A 30 3.08 -13.21 12.17
CA VAL A 30 3.00 -12.58 10.84
C VAL A 30 3.50 -11.14 10.90
N LEU A 31 3.03 -10.35 11.88
CA LEU A 31 3.46 -8.97 12.02
C LEU A 31 4.97 -8.88 12.30
N LEU A 32 5.49 -9.70 13.22
CA LEU A 32 6.91 -9.74 13.57
C LEU A 32 7.78 -10.07 12.35
N CYS A 33 7.39 -11.09 11.59
CA CYS A 33 8.10 -11.50 10.39
C CYS A 33 8.00 -10.46 9.26
N ALA A 34 6.82 -9.88 9.05
CA ALA A 34 6.62 -8.83 8.04
C ALA A 34 7.35 -7.52 8.38
N ALA A 35 7.54 -7.21 9.66
CA ALA A 35 8.29 -6.04 10.10
C ALA A 35 9.82 -6.21 9.96
N SER A 36 10.32 -7.44 9.76
CA SER A 36 11.75 -7.70 9.57
C SER A 36 12.23 -7.17 8.22
N SER A 37 12.98 -6.07 8.23
CA SER A 37 13.47 -5.42 7.00
C SER A 37 14.89 -5.84 6.58
N SER A 38 15.68 -6.46 7.47
CA SER A 38 17.07 -6.87 7.18
C SER A 38 17.57 -7.94 8.16
N PRO A 39 17.54 -9.24 7.79
CA PRO A 39 17.05 -9.77 6.51
C PRO A 39 15.51 -9.72 6.40
N PRO A 40 14.96 -9.70 5.18
CA PRO A 40 13.52 -9.86 4.98
C PRO A 40 13.08 -11.27 5.41
N TRP A 41 11.78 -11.49 5.59
CA TRP A 41 11.25 -12.75 6.12
C TRP A 41 11.69 -13.99 5.33
N GLN A 42 11.94 -13.86 4.03
CA GLN A 42 12.44 -14.93 3.15
C GLN A 42 13.85 -15.39 3.49
N GLY A 43 14.62 -14.58 4.23
CA GLY A 43 15.95 -14.94 4.73
C GLY A 43 15.92 -15.54 6.14
N ILE A 44 14.74 -15.68 6.76
CA ILE A 44 14.57 -16.12 8.14
C ILE A 44 13.72 -17.38 8.15
N GLU A 45 14.34 -18.55 8.34
CA GLU A 45 13.66 -19.86 8.28
C GLU A 45 12.41 -19.93 9.17
N SER A 46 12.46 -19.37 10.39
CA SER A 46 11.32 -19.34 11.31
C SER A 46 10.14 -18.51 10.82
N CYS A 47 10.35 -17.61 9.85
CA CYS A 47 9.32 -16.79 9.25
C CYS A 47 8.64 -17.41 8.03
N HIS A 48 9.18 -18.50 7.46
CA HIS A 48 8.53 -19.19 6.35
C HIS A 48 7.14 -19.74 6.73
N PRO A 49 7.00 -20.56 7.80
CA PRO A 49 5.70 -21.13 8.15
C PRO A 49 4.57 -20.11 8.39
N PRO A 50 4.75 -19.05 9.21
CA PRO A 50 3.68 -18.09 9.46
C PRO A 50 3.31 -17.27 8.21
N MET A 51 4.30 -16.89 7.39
CA MET A 51 4.08 -16.09 6.17
C MET A 51 3.49 -16.92 5.03
N GLU A 52 3.91 -18.16 4.82
CA GLU A 52 3.32 -19.05 3.81
C GLU A 52 1.87 -19.42 4.15
N LYS A 53 1.58 -19.61 5.44
CA LYS A 53 0.21 -19.78 5.94
C LYS A 53 -0.66 -18.56 5.62
N LEU A 54 -0.11 -17.36 5.78
CA LEU A 54 -0.78 -16.10 5.44
C LEU A 54 -1.08 -16.02 3.94
N ILE A 55 -0.08 -16.24 3.09
CA ILE A 55 -0.22 -16.21 1.63
C ILE A 55 -1.26 -17.24 1.16
N SER A 56 -1.30 -18.42 1.79
CA SER A 56 -2.30 -19.44 1.52
C SER A 56 -3.70 -19.03 1.99
N ALA A 57 -3.81 -18.39 3.15
CA ALA A 57 -5.07 -17.88 3.69
C ALA A 57 -5.65 -16.75 2.83
N MET A 58 -4.80 -15.88 2.27
CA MET A 58 -5.21 -14.78 1.38
C MET A 58 -5.94 -15.25 0.12
N LYS A 59 -5.68 -16.48 -0.34
CA LYS A 59 -6.37 -17.08 -1.50
C LYS A 59 -7.80 -17.52 -1.18
N LYS A 60 -8.18 -17.59 0.10
CA LYS A 60 -9.51 -18.03 0.53
C LYS A 60 -10.51 -16.87 0.42
N GLN A 61 -11.73 -17.19 0.04
CA GLN A 61 -12.84 -16.23 0.02
C GLN A 61 -13.11 -15.73 1.44
N GLY A 62 -13.36 -14.42 1.60
CA GLY A 62 -13.64 -13.82 2.91
C GLY A 62 -12.41 -13.71 3.82
N PHE A 63 -11.19 -13.82 3.29
CA PHE A 63 -9.97 -13.63 4.07
C PHE A 63 -9.91 -12.25 4.72
N SER A 64 -9.63 -12.23 6.01
CA SER A 64 -9.26 -11.04 6.78
C SER A 64 -7.82 -11.17 7.23
N TRP A 65 -7.10 -10.03 7.20
CA TRP A 65 -5.73 -10.00 7.71
C TRP A 65 -5.72 -10.31 9.22
N PRO A 66 -4.81 -11.16 9.70
CA PRO A 66 -4.75 -11.46 11.13
C PRO A 66 -4.31 -10.21 11.91
N THR A 67 -4.93 -10.00 13.08
CA THR A 67 -4.66 -8.84 13.93
C THR A 67 -3.66 -9.19 15.02
N CYS A 68 -2.76 -8.26 15.34
CA CYS A 68 -1.88 -8.32 16.51
C CYS A 68 -2.07 -7.06 17.36
N PRO A 69 -2.89 -7.11 18.43
CA PRO A 69 -3.12 -5.97 19.33
C PRO A 69 -1.84 -5.41 19.96
N GLU A 70 -0.88 -6.27 20.28
CA GLU A 70 0.40 -5.93 20.90
C GLU A 70 1.25 -5.03 20.00
N GLY A 71 1.22 -5.28 18.70
CA GLY A 71 1.92 -4.48 17.69
C GLY A 71 1.07 -3.35 17.10
N GLY A 72 -0.18 -3.19 17.57
CA GLY A 72 -1.11 -2.16 17.08
C GLY A 72 -1.43 -2.26 15.59
N ALA A 73 -1.14 -3.39 14.95
CA ALA A 73 -1.23 -3.54 13.50
C ALA A 73 -2.32 -4.53 13.10
N GLY A 74 -3.14 -4.08 12.15
CA GLY A 74 -4.18 -4.86 11.48
C GLY A 74 -3.79 -5.16 10.04
N LYS A 75 -4.66 -4.85 9.08
CA LYS A 75 -4.36 -4.99 7.65
C LYS A 75 -3.21 -4.04 7.23
N PRO A 76 -2.21 -4.51 6.46
CA PRO A 76 -1.12 -3.65 5.98
C PRO A 76 -1.62 -2.60 4.99
N GLY A 77 -0.85 -1.52 4.89
CA GLY A 77 -0.92 -0.61 3.76
C GLY A 77 -0.39 -1.30 2.48
N TYR A 78 -0.78 -0.76 1.34
CA TYR A 78 -0.32 -1.23 0.04
C TYR A 78 0.00 -0.05 -0.88
N GLU A 79 1.25 0.09 -1.27
CA GLU A 79 1.76 1.10 -2.18
C GLU A 79 2.56 0.41 -3.31
N PRO A 80 1.93 0.15 -4.47
CA PRO A 80 2.54 -0.66 -5.52
C PRO A 80 3.64 0.05 -6.32
N TYR A 81 3.72 1.38 -6.23
CA TYR A 81 4.59 2.19 -7.08
C TYR A 81 5.68 2.87 -6.24
N ALA A 82 6.92 2.79 -6.70
CA ALA A 82 8.08 3.48 -6.12
C ALA A 82 8.11 4.93 -6.60
N ASP A 83 8.88 5.80 -5.96
CA ASP A 83 8.92 7.22 -6.33
C ASP A 83 9.31 7.44 -7.80
N CYS A 84 8.76 8.52 -8.37
CA CYS A 84 9.14 8.92 -9.71
C CYS A 84 10.62 9.33 -9.76
N PRO A 85 11.31 9.11 -10.89
CA PRO A 85 12.69 9.59 -11.05
C PRO A 85 12.79 11.10 -10.82
N MET A 86 13.98 11.58 -10.47
CA MET A 86 14.19 13.01 -10.22
C MET A 86 13.70 13.87 -11.39
N GLY A 87 12.96 14.94 -11.07
CA GLY A 87 12.36 15.85 -12.06
C GLY A 87 11.06 15.35 -12.70
N TRP A 88 10.49 14.25 -12.21
CA TRP A 88 9.17 13.76 -12.57
C TRP A 88 8.23 13.76 -11.37
N THR A 89 6.93 13.94 -11.64
CA THR A 89 5.88 13.97 -10.62
C THR A 89 4.90 12.83 -10.86
N PRO A 90 4.44 12.11 -9.81
CA PRO A 90 3.40 11.10 -9.97
C PRO A 90 2.13 11.71 -10.57
N THR A 91 1.52 11.01 -11.52
CA THR A 91 0.27 11.42 -12.17
C THR A 91 -0.64 10.22 -12.41
N ALA A 92 -1.94 10.48 -12.46
CA ALA A 92 -2.93 9.47 -12.78
C ALA A 92 -2.81 9.06 -14.26
N SER A 93 -3.11 7.79 -14.55
CA SER A 93 -3.32 7.35 -15.93
C SER A 93 -4.63 7.95 -16.44
N GLY A 94 -4.54 8.90 -17.36
CA GLY A 94 -5.69 9.60 -17.95
C GLY A 94 -6.39 8.78 -19.03
N ASP A 95 -6.95 7.63 -18.68
CA ASP A 95 -7.91 6.91 -19.52
C ASP A 95 -9.31 7.27 -19.03
N GLY A 96 -10.01 8.10 -19.79
CA GLY A 96 -11.28 8.74 -19.42
C GLY A 96 -12.48 7.81 -19.27
N ASN A 97 -12.42 6.85 -18.34
CA ASN A 97 -13.56 6.05 -17.89
C ASN A 97 -13.63 6.06 -16.36
N GLY A 98 -14.19 7.13 -15.81
CA GLY A 98 -15.26 7.06 -14.81
C GLY A 98 -15.04 6.35 -13.47
N ASP A 99 -13.84 5.94 -13.07
CA ASP A 99 -13.61 5.40 -11.72
C ASP A 99 -12.51 6.16 -10.96
N LEU A 100 -12.91 7.30 -10.40
CA LEU A 100 -12.07 8.22 -9.60
C LEU A 100 -11.72 7.67 -8.20
N SER A 101 -11.97 6.39 -7.93
CA SER A 101 -11.96 5.81 -6.58
C SER A 101 -10.57 5.43 -6.06
N ARG A 102 -9.57 5.30 -6.94
CA ARG A 102 -8.15 5.35 -6.56
C ARG A 102 -7.44 6.11 -7.66
N GLN A 103 -6.96 7.31 -7.37
CA GLN A 103 -5.96 7.96 -8.22
C GLN A 103 -4.69 7.10 -8.12
N GLU A 104 -4.67 5.98 -8.83
CA GLU A 104 -3.47 5.19 -8.98
C GLU A 104 -2.54 6.06 -9.81
N PHE A 105 -1.64 6.76 -9.10
CA PHE A 105 -0.55 7.53 -9.67
C PHE A 105 0.47 6.57 -10.28
N SER A 106 0.02 5.80 -11.26
CA SER A 106 0.74 4.72 -11.93
C SER A 106 1.70 5.22 -13.00
N ARG A 107 1.68 6.53 -13.27
CA ARG A 107 2.58 7.17 -14.23
C ARG A 107 3.37 8.28 -13.56
N CYS A 108 4.49 8.61 -14.16
CA CYS A 108 5.27 9.79 -13.87
C CYS A 108 5.11 10.78 -15.03
N MET A 109 4.94 12.05 -14.73
CA MET A 109 4.90 13.12 -15.73
C MET A 109 5.95 14.20 -15.46
N ARG A 110 6.39 14.85 -16.52
CA ARG A 110 7.07 16.14 -16.44
C ARG A 110 6.71 17.02 -17.61
N GLN A 111 6.79 18.32 -17.39
CA GLN A 111 6.58 19.31 -18.44
C GLN A 111 7.92 19.73 -19.02
N ILE A 112 8.02 19.72 -20.33
CA ILE A 112 9.21 20.15 -21.07
C ILE A 112 8.82 21.33 -21.94
N THR A 113 9.63 22.38 -21.90
CA THR A 113 9.55 23.52 -22.82
C THR A 113 10.81 23.50 -23.67
N SER A 114 10.67 23.23 -24.97
CA SER A 114 11.79 23.17 -25.91
C SER A 114 11.53 24.09 -27.09
N CYS A 115 11.86 25.36 -26.93
CA CYS A 115 11.98 26.30 -28.05
C CYS A 115 13.47 26.41 -28.41
N GLU A 116 14.05 25.45 -29.12
CA GLU A 116 15.38 25.64 -29.70
C GLU A 116 15.30 26.50 -30.96
N SER A 117 16.07 27.59 -30.96
CA SER A 117 16.21 28.58 -32.04
C SER A 117 16.78 27.94 -33.31
N GLY A 118 15.95 27.32 -34.14
CA GLY A 118 16.36 26.81 -35.46
C GLY A 118 15.83 25.43 -35.82
N SER A 119 15.27 24.69 -34.86
CA SER A 119 14.47 23.50 -35.16
C SER A 119 13.20 23.97 -35.86
N ARG A 120 13.16 23.88 -37.19
CA ARG A 120 11.96 24.13 -37.98
C ARG A 120 10.81 23.40 -37.28
N LEU A 121 9.79 24.14 -36.86
CA LEU A 121 8.51 23.68 -36.31
C LEU A 121 7.76 22.86 -37.38
N SER A 122 8.39 21.81 -37.90
CA SER A 122 7.87 20.99 -38.98
C SER A 122 7.22 19.78 -38.34
N ARG A 123 5.99 19.98 -37.83
CA ARG A 123 4.91 18.97 -37.63
C ARG A 123 4.02 19.17 -36.38
N PHE A 124 4.02 20.32 -35.72
CA PHE A 124 3.04 20.56 -34.66
C PHE A 124 1.69 20.87 -35.31
N SER A 125 0.83 19.87 -35.37
CA SER A 125 -0.56 20.02 -35.78
C SER A 125 -1.26 21.00 -34.83
N ASP A 126 -2.06 21.93 -35.36
CA ASP A 126 -2.96 22.78 -34.55
C ASP A 126 -3.90 21.95 -33.66
N SER A 127 -4.04 20.65 -33.95
CA SER A 127 -4.88 19.71 -33.19
C SER A 127 -4.19 19.12 -31.94
N GLY A 128 -2.91 19.42 -31.70
CA GLY A 128 -2.09 18.70 -30.73
C GLY A 128 -1.86 17.24 -31.15
N GLY A 129 -1.22 16.45 -30.29
CA GLY A 129 -0.97 15.04 -30.60
C GLY A 129 -0.20 14.30 -29.51
N SER A 130 -0.23 12.98 -29.56
CA SER A 130 0.57 12.12 -28.70
C SER A 130 1.53 11.28 -29.54
N VAL A 131 2.80 11.22 -29.14
CA VAL A 131 3.84 10.42 -29.79
C VAL A 131 4.54 9.60 -28.72
N THR A 132 4.60 8.29 -28.90
CA THR A 132 5.34 7.38 -28.02
C THR A 132 6.68 7.03 -28.65
N ALA A 133 7.76 7.16 -27.89
CA ALA A 133 9.11 6.77 -28.28
C ALA A 133 9.75 6.00 -27.11
N GLY A 134 9.89 4.67 -27.27
CA GLY A 134 10.25 3.80 -26.15
C GLY A 134 9.20 3.86 -25.04
N ASP A 135 9.65 4.00 -23.79
CA ASP A 135 8.78 4.06 -22.61
C ASP A 135 8.20 5.45 -22.33
N ILE A 136 8.52 6.44 -23.17
CA ILE A 136 8.09 7.83 -22.99
C ILE A 136 7.01 8.18 -24.02
N THR A 137 5.87 8.63 -23.51
CA THR A 137 4.80 9.23 -24.31
C THR A 137 4.86 10.74 -24.18
N ARG A 138 4.96 11.45 -25.30
CA ARG A 138 4.93 12.92 -25.39
C ARG A 138 3.57 13.38 -25.84
N HIS A 139 2.92 14.20 -25.02
CA HIS A 139 1.67 14.88 -25.36
C HIS A 139 1.96 16.35 -25.68
N TYR A 140 1.77 16.71 -26.94
CA TYR A 140 1.90 18.06 -27.45
C TYR A 140 0.55 18.79 -27.32
N ARG A 141 0.61 20.05 -26.87
CA ARG A 141 -0.58 20.91 -26.84
C ARG A 141 -0.89 21.42 -28.25
N GLY A 142 -2.18 21.50 -28.59
CA GLY A 142 -2.67 22.04 -29.86
C GLY A 142 -2.79 23.57 -29.88
N ASP A 143 -1.90 24.26 -29.17
CA ASP A 143 -1.91 25.73 -29.02
C ASP A 143 -0.69 26.38 -29.68
N ASN A 144 -0.01 25.65 -30.58
CA ASN A 144 1.26 26.05 -31.20
C ASN A 144 2.34 26.43 -30.16
N SER A 145 2.25 25.90 -28.93
CA SER A 145 3.27 26.11 -27.90
C SER A 145 4.46 25.17 -28.11
N CYS A 146 5.67 25.62 -27.75
CA CYS A 146 6.85 24.74 -27.69
C CYS A 146 6.84 23.82 -26.46
N SER A 147 5.69 23.59 -25.84
CA SER A 147 5.58 22.86 -24.59
C SER A 147 4.89 21.52 -24.83
N TYR A 148 5.42 20.48 -24.20
CA TYR A 148 4.82 19.15 -24.20
C TYR A 148 5.00 18.49 -22.85
N THR A 149 4.11 17.56 -22.55
CA THR A 149 4.18 16.75 -21.33
C THR A 149 4.74 15.39 -21.70
N GLU A 150 5.80 14.97 -21.03
CA GLU A 150 6.27 13.60 -21.07
C GLU A 150 5.56 12.78 -19.99
N PHE A 151 5.18 11.56 -20.34
CA PHE A 151 4.66 10.55 -19.45
C PHE A 151 5.48 9.28 -19.59
N GLN A 152 5.73 8.61 -18.48
CA GLN A 152 6.25 7.24 -18.45
C GLN A 152 5.55 6.46 -17.34
N ASP A 153 5.62 5.14 -17.38
CA ASP A 153 5.10 4.33 -16.29
C ASP A 153 5.95 4.51 -15.03
N ARG A 154 5.27 4.52 -13.88
CA ARG A 154 5.93 4.64 -12.57
C ARG A 154 6.54 3.29 -12.20
N PRO A 155 7.81 3.26 -11.74
CA PRO A 155 8.44 2.01 -11.33
C PRO A 155 7.63 1.31 -10.23
N ARG A 156 7.57 -0.03 -10.26
CA ARG A 156 6.88 -0.81 -9.21
C ARG A 156 7.83 -1.08 -8.04
N ARG A 157 7.31 -1.05 -6.81
CA ARG A 157 8.07 -1.48 -5.62
C ARG A 157 8.25 -2.98 -5.64
N SER A 158 9.42 -3.45 -5.22
CA SER A 158 9.68 -4.86 -4.91
C SER A 158 8.87 -5.33 -3.70
N ASP A 159 8.68 -4.44 -2.73
CA ASP A 159 8.02 -4.70 -1.44
C ASP A 159 6.89 -3.67 -1.29
N PRO A 160 5.68 -3.97 -1.81
CA PRO A 160 4.61 -2.99 -1.89
C PRO A 160 3.74 -2.94 -0.62
N TYR A 161 3.88 -3.89 0.30
CA TYR A 161 3.12 -3.91 1.55
C TYR A 161 3.90 -3.21 2.65
N PHE A 162 3.20 -2.54 3.56
CA PHE A 162 3.86 -1.90 4.69
C PHE A 162 3.02 -1.88 5.96
N PHE A 163 3.72 -1.78 7.08
CA PHE A 163 3.16 -1.43 8.39
C PHE A 163 3.83 -0.16 8.90
N ASP A 164 3.04 0.75 9.43
CA ASP A 164 3.54 1.88 10.22
C ASP A 164 3.46 1.45 11.69
N ILE A 165 4.61 1.13 12.29
CA ILE A 165 4.72 0.64 13.67
C ILE A 165 5.25 1.78 14.53
N ARG A 166 4.58 2.05 15.66
CA ARG A 166 5.05 3.07 16.60
C ARG A 166 6.21 2.54 17.42
N ASP A 167 7.37 3.18 17.29
CA ASP A 167 8.50 2.97 18.18
C ASP A 167 8.16 3.51 19.58
N GLN A 168 8.21 2.64 20.58
CA GLN A 168 7.83 2.96 21.96
C GLN A 168 8.85 3.84 22.69
N ALA A 169 10.11 3.86 22.25
CA ALA A 169 11.18 4.64 22.88
C ALA A 169 11.20 6.09 22.40
N THR A 170 10.86 6.32 21.13
CA THR A 170 10.93 7.61 20.44
C THR A 170 9.56 8.21 20.16
N GLY A 171 8.49 7.40 20.20
CA GLY A 171 7.11 7.79 19.90
C GLY A 171 6.84 8.07 18.41
N LYS A 172 7.80 7.75 17.53
CA LYS A 172 7.68 7.95 16.08
C LYS A 172 7.15 6.70 15.41
N ASP A 173 6.38 6.89 14.34
CA ASP A 173 5.95 5.79 13.49
C ASP A 173 7.07 5.48 12.48
N GLU A 174 7.51 4.23 12.46
CA GLU A 174 8.48 3.70 11.50
C GLU A 174 7.76 2.81 10.48
N ARG A 175 8.05 3.03 9.19
CA ARG A 175 7.46 2.26 8.11
C ARG A 175 8.33 1.06 7.78
N HIS A 176 7.79 -0.14 8.00
CA HIS A 176 8.40 -1.40 7.62
C HIS A 176 7.75 -1.92 6.34
N TRP A 177 8.57 -2.10 5.30
CA TRP A 177 8.15 -2.61 4.00
C TRP A 177 8.38 -4.12 3.90
N PHE A 178 7.50 -4.82 3.19
CA PHE A 178 7.63 -6.25 2.93
C PHE A 178 6.95 -6.69 1.63
N ALA A 179 7.36 -7.86 1.14
CA ALA A 179 6.79 -8.52 -0.01
C ALA A 179 6.09 -9.82 0.39
N LEU A 180 5.02 -10.18 -0.33
CA LEU A 180 4.29 -11.44 -0.15
C LEU A 180 4.65 -12.48 -1.23
N SER A 181 5.74 -12.26 -1.96
CA SER A 181 6.26 -13.23 -2.91
C SER A 181 7.05 -14.33 -2.19
N THR A 182 6.63 -15.58 -2.36
CA THR A 182 7.44 -16.78 -2.07
C THR A 182 8.42 -16.97 -3.22
N HIS A 183 9.71 -17.11 -2.92
CA HIS A 183 10.72 -17.52 -3.89
C HIS A 183 10.57 -18.99 -4.28
#